data_AF-A0A947CT58-F1
#
_entry.id   AF-A0A947CT58-F1
#
_cell.length_a   1.000
_cell.length_b   1.000
_cell.length_c   1.000
_cell.angle_alpha   90.00
_cell.angle_beta   90.00
_cell.angle_gamma   90.00
#
_symmetry.space_group_name_H-M   'P 1'
#
loop_
_entity.id
_entity.type
_entity.pdbx_description
1 polymer ?
#
loop_
_entity_poly.entity_id
_entity_poly.type
_entity_poly.pdbx_seq_one_letter_code
_entity_poly.pdbx_strand_id
1 'polypeptide(L)'
;PDSRDALGVANEADAPRNIIIDHCSLSWAIDEVFGSWHPTHDTTVQWSILSEALHDSLHSKGPHSKGILVGPGGKTISIHHNLMAHNHQRNPLMSDNTSSEIINNVVYDWGNMATGLSNCQSPLPSYSNLIGNFYRAGPSTTRGTAINIGECWAAAKVYVRGNIGPARPDDSGDDWLLVRNRAGNQVRSDVPALQESGIATQSAAEAFELVLANAGAITPGRDAIDERVVQSVRDGTGQIIDSQDEVGGWLSFEAGTPLVDTDHDGMADEWESARGLDPSDPSDGGNTAPSGYTWVEEYINGLVRMP
;
A
#
# COMPACT_ATOMS: atom_id res chain seq x y z
N PRO A 1 12.07 -16.83 -12.11
CA PRO A 1 12.80 -15.99 -11.12
C PRO A 1 11.90 -15.78 -9.92
N ASP A 2 12.43 -16.03 -8.72
CA ASP A 2 11.60 -16.20 -7.52
C ASP A 2 11.06 -14.88 -6.97
N SER A 3 11.86 -13.81 -7.00
CA SER A 3 11.45 -12.47 -6.59
C SER A 3 11.06 -11.65 -7.81
N ARG A 4 9.75 -11.48 -8.00
CA ARG A 4 9.16 -10.69 -9.10
C ARG A 4 8.06 -9.83 -8.52
N ASP A 5 8.48 -8.94 -7.64
CA ASP A 5 7.63 -7.90 -7.08
C ASP A 5 7.33 -6.85 -8.14
N ALA A 6 6.19 -6.17 -8.06
CA ALA A 6 5.97 -4.99 -8.90
C ALA A 6 6.83 -3.82 -8.42
N LEU A 7 6.97 -3.64 -7.11
CA LEU A 7 7.91 -2.70 -6.50
C LEU A 7 8.55 -3.30 -5.23
N GLY A 8 9.89 -3.29 -5.18
CA GLY A 8 10.67 -3.82 -4.06
C GLY A 8 11.58 -2.77 -3.43
N VAL A 9 11.56 -2.65 -2.11
CA VAL A 9 12.49 -1.85 -1.31
C VAL A 9 13.35 -2.79 -0.47
N ALA A 10 14.61 -2.99 -0.85
CA ALA A 10 15.49 -3.90 -0.13
C ALA A 10 16.95 -3.47 -0.21
N ASN A 11 17.61 -3.42 0.95
CA ASN A 11 19.06 -3.28 1.03
C ASN A 11 19.56 -3.92 2.33
N GLU A 12 20.45 -4.90 2.21
CA GLU A 12 21.01 -5.63 3.35
C GLU A 12 22.05 -4.81 4.12
N ALA A 13 22.78 -3.93 3.43
CA ALA A 13 23.92 -3.22 3.98
C ALA A 13 23.54 -1.92 4.72
N ASP A 14 22.55 -1.19 4.21
CA ASP A 14 22.01 0.01 4.85
C ASP A 14 20.48 0.02 4.72
N ALA A 15 19.79 0.23 5.84
CA ALA A 15 18.34 0.17 5.90
C ALA A 15 17.73 1.36 5.12
N PRO A 16 16.97 1.10 4.04
CA PRO A 16 16.32 2.17 3.28
C PRO A 16 15.38 2.98 4.18
N ARG A 17 15.37 4.31 4.01
CA ARG A 17 14.59 5.23 4.86
C ARG A 17 14.13 6.47 4.09
N ASN A 18 13.13 7.17 4.63
CA ASN A 18 12.51 8.36 4.04
C ASN A 18 11.87 8.04 2.67
N ILE A 19 10.96 7.08 2.67
CA ILE A 19 10.36 6.54 1.44
C ILE A 19 8.87 6.86 1.44
N ILE A 20 8.38 7.41 0.32
CA ILE A 20 6.96 7.61 0.08
C ILE A 20 6.61 6.92 -1.25
N ILE A 21 5.61 6.04 -1.19
CA ILE A 21 4.91 5.51 -2.35
C ILE A 21 3.51 6.11 -2.30
N ASP A 22 3.23 7.05 -3.21
CA ASP A 22 1.97 7.80 -3.27
C ASP A 22 1.40 7.74 -4.68
N HIS A 23 0.07 7.58 -4.81
CA HIS A 23 -0.65 7.57 -6.09
C HIS A 23 -0.04 6.64 -7.16
N CYS A 24 0.46 5.48 -6.73
CA CYS A 24 0.97 4.44 -7.62
C CYS A 24 -0.11 3.40 -7.89
N SER A 25 -0.15 2.85 -9.11
CA SER A 25 -0.96 1.68 -9.45
C SER A 25 -0.03 0.53 -9.81
N LEU A 26 -0.05 -0.51 -8.99
CA LEU A 26 0.86 -1.65 -9.06
C LEU A 26 0.03 -2.93 -9.18
N SER A 27 0.29 -3.73 -10.21
CA SER A 27 -0.47 -4.95 -10.49
C SER A 27 0.38 -6.07 -11.07
N TRP A 28 -0.19 -7.28 -11.07
CA TRP A 28 0.34 -8.47 -11.76
C TRP A 28 1.76 -8.89 -11.36
N ALA A 29 2.11 -8.62 -10.10
CA ALA A 29 3.30 -9.19 -9.48
C ALA A 29 3.18 -10.72 -9.36
N ILE A 30 4.31 -11.41 -9.40
CA ILE A 30 4.36 -12.88 -9.21
C ILE A 30 4.66 -13.25 -7.75
N ASP A 31 5.34 -12.36 -7.01
CA ASP A 31 5.55 -12.49 -5.56
C ASP A 31 4.72 -11.39 -4.84
N GLU A 32 5.31 -10.27 -4.44
CA GLU A 32 4.57 -9.12 -3.87
C GLU A 32 4.20 -8.03 -4.86
N VAL A 33 2.99 -7.46 -4.76
CA VAL A 33 2.73 -6.17 -5.42
C VAL A 33 3.69 -5.10 -4.88
N PHE A 34 3.82 -5.01 -3.55
CA PHE A 34 4.84 -4.20 -2.91
C PHE A 34 5.52 -4.98 -1.78
N GLY A 35 6.85 -5.05 -1.82
CA GLY A 35 7.63 -5.73 -0.81
C GLY A 35 8.70 -4.81 -0.23
N SER A 36 8.87 -4.84 1.10
CA SER A 36 10.16 -4.51 1.70
C SER A 36 10.82 -5.76 2.26
N TRP A 37 12.14 -5.86 2.08
CA TRP A 37 12.95 -6.93 2.64
C TRP A 37 14.22 -6.37 3.26
N HIS A 38 14.68 -6.99 4.34
CA HIS A 38 15.60 -6.38 5.32
C HIS A 38 14.95 -5.18 6.06
N PRO A 39 15.60 -4.64 7.12
CA PRO A 39 15.06 -3.49 7.83
C PRO A 39 14.86 -2.29 6.89
N THR A 40 13.71 -1.66 7.02
CA THR A 40 13.33 -0.41 6.36
C THR A 40 12.78 0.54 7.42
N HIS A 41 13.02 1.83 7.27
CA HIS A 41 12.59 2.86 8.21
C HIS A 41 11.76 3.93 7.52
N ASP A 42 10.91 4.63 8.27
CA ASP A 42 10.28 5.89 7.87
C ASP A 42 9.68 5.82 6.45
N THR A 43 8.77 4.86 6.28
CA THR A 43 8.21 4.50 4.97
C THR A 43 6.70 4.61 4.97
N THR A 44 6.16 5.36 4.02
CA THR A 44 4.73 5.55 3.83
C THR A 44 4.29 4.96 2.49
N VAL A 45 3.24 4.13 2.51
CA VAL A 45 2.49 3.71 1.33
C VAL A 45 1.11 4.33 1.44
N GLN A 46 0.77 5.23 0.53
CA GLN A 46 -0.48 5.96 0.59
C GLN A 46 -1.14 6.16 -0.77
N TRP A 47 -2.48 6.31 -0.74
CA TRP A 47 -3.29 6.63 -1.92
C TRP A 47 -2.95 5.81 -3.16
N SER A 48 -2.58 4.54 -3.00
CA SER A 48 -2.10 3.69 -4.08
C SER A 48 -3.05 2.51 -4.32
N ILE A 49 -3.06 1.99 -5.54
CA ILE A 49 -3.74 0.73 -5.90
C ILE A 49 -2.69 -0.37 -5.94
N LEU A 50 -2.94 -1.44 -5.19
CA LEU A 50 -2.12 -2.64 -5.17
C LEU A 50 -3.00 -3.85 -5.43
N SER A 51 -3.02 -4.33 -6.67
CA SER A 51 -4.05 -5.29 -7.09
C SER A 51 -3.53 -6.46 -7.91
N GLU A 52 -4.32 -7.53 -7.94
CA GLU A 52 -4.16 -8.62 -8.90
C GLU A 52 -2.75 -9.24 -8.92
N ALA A 53 -2.12 -9.44 -7.76
CA ALA A 53 -0.96 -10.33 -7.71
C ALA A 53 -1.35 -11.71 -8.25
N LEU A 54 -0.52 -12.28 -9.11
CA LEU A 54 -0.82 -13.50 -9.85
C LEU A 54 -0.73 -14.72 -8.93
N HIS A 55 -1.75 -15.58 -8.95
CA HIS A 55 -1.88 -16.69 -8.01
C HIS A 55 -1.10 -17.93 -8.46
N ASP A 56 -1.61 -18.72 -9.39
CA ASP A 56 -0.93 -19.91 -9.91
C ASP A 56 -0.11 -19.60 -11.17
N SER A 57 0.94 -18.80 -10.96
CA SER A 57 1.82 -18.30 -12.02
C SER A 57 3.23 -18.90 -11.93
N LEU A 58 4.26 -18.10 -12.21
CA LEU A 58 5.64 -18.58 -12.37
C LEU A 58 6.44 -18.68 -11.06
N HIS A 59 5.80 -18.54 -9.90
CA HIS A 59 6.48 -18.51 -8.63
C HIS A 59 6.93 -19.93 -8.21
N SER A 60 8.21 -20.10 -7.84
CA SER A 60 8.79 -21.43 -7.57
C SER A 60 8.25 -22.14 -6.33
N LYS A 61 7.63 -21.41 -5.40
CA LYS A 61 6.97 -21.98 -4.21
C LYS A 61 5.52 -22.41 -4.46
N GLY A 62 5.06 -22.45 -5.71
CA GLY A 62 3.66 -22.66 -6.07
C GLY A 62 2.83 -21.38 -5.89
N PRO A 63 1.50 -21.47 -5.72
CA PRO A 63 0.61 -20.31 -5.78
C PRO A 63 1.00 -19.15 -4.84
N HIS A 64 1.17 -17.94 -5.38
CA HIS A 64 1.89 -16.85 -4.70
C HIS A 64 1.36 -15.42 -4.87
N SER A 65 0.05 -15.20 -5.01
CA SER A 65 -0.54 -13.86 -5.02
C SER A 65 -0.42 -13.12 -3.66
N LYS A 66 0.48 -12.13 -3.54
CA LYS A 66 0.69 -11.30 -2.33
C LYS A 66 0.55 -9.80 -2.60
N GLY A 67 -0.15 -9.07 -1.73
CA GLY A 67 -0.28 -7.61 -1.79
C GLY A 67 0.97 -6.87 -1.30
N ILE A 68 0.96 -6.45 -0.05
CA ILE A 68 2.05 -5.77 0.65
C ILE A 68 2.74 -6.70 1.65
N LEU A 69 4.06 -6.85 1.55
CA LEU A 69 4.90 -7.38 2.62
C LEU A 69 5.79 -6.29 3.20
N VAL A 70 5.78 -6.14 4.52
CA VAL A 70 6.84 -5.42 5.24
C VAL A 70 7.71 -6.45 5.92
N GLY A 71 8.95 -6.53 5.48
CA GLY A 71 9.94 -7.50 5.97
C GLY A 71 10.35 -7.28 7.43
N PRO A 72 11.11 -8.24 7.99
CA PRO A 72 11.54 -8.18 9.38
C PRO A 72 12.34 -6.90 9.69
N GLY A 73 12.03 -6.26 10.82
CA GLY A 73 12.74 -5.06 11.29
C GLY A 73 12.24 -3.74 10.70
N GLY A 74 11.18 -3.73 9.89
CA GLY A 74 10.56 -2.50 9.40
C GLY A 74 10.05 -1.59 10.53
N LYS A 75 10.53 -0.35 10.67
CA LYS A 75 10.06 0.60 11.71
C LYS A 75 9.50 1.88 11.14
N THR A 76 8.52 2.45 11.84
CA THR A 76 7.87 3.70 11.45
C THR A 76 7.25 3.57 10.06
N ILE A 77 6.39 2.55 9.93
CA ILE A 77 5.75 2.22 8.67
C ILE A 77 4.29 2.69 8.69
N SER A 78 3.90 3.50 7.71
CA SER A 78 2.54 4.00 7.57
C SER A 78 1.94 3.45 6.28
N ILE A 79 0.83 2.71 6.38
CA ILE A 79 0.09 2.18 5.22
C ILE A 79 -1.31 2.75 5.31
N HIS A 80 -1.66 3.73 4.49
CA HIS A 80 -2.96 4.37 4.59
C HIS A 80 -3.64 4.76 3.29
N HIS A 81 -4.96 4.73 3.27
CA HIS A 81 -5.76 5.17 2.12
C HIS A 81 -5.43 4.44 0.80
N ASN A 82 -4.95 3.20 0.89
CA ASN A 82 -4.69 2.37 -0.28
C ASN A 82 -5.87 1.46 -0.61
N LEU A 83 -6.01 1.12 -1.89
CA LEU A 83 -6.84 0.01 -2.34
C LEU A 83 -5.97 -1.23 -2.54
N MET A 84 -6.29 -2.31 -1.82
CA MET A 84 -5.67 -3.62 -1.99
C MET A 84 -6.74 -4.62 -2.46
N ALA A 85 -6.69 -5.04 -3.73
CA ALA A 85 -7.78 -5.80 -4.34
C ALA A 85 -7.30 -7.08 -5.06
N HIS A 86 -8.08 -8.16 -4.95
CA HIS A 86 -7.81 -9.42 -5.68
C HIS A 86 -6.44 -10.04 -5.40
N ASN A 87 -5.93 -9.86 -4.19
CA ASN A 87 -4.69 -10.47 -3.72
C ASN A 87 -5.01 -11.63 -2.77
N HIS A 88 -4.43 -12.80 -2.99
CA HIS A 88 -4.73 -13.98 -2.17
C HIS A 88 -4.36 -13.78 -0.69
N GLN A 89 -3.24 -13.12 -0.41
CA GLN A 89 -2.73 -12.88 0.95
C GLN A 89 -1.98 -11.54 1.07
N ARG A 90 -1.66 -11.15 2.32
CA ARG A 90 -0.75 -10.04 2.67
C ARG A 90 -1.28 -8.68 2.22
N ASN A 91 -2.38 -8.22 2.82
CA ASN A 91 -3.02 -6.95 2.48
C ASN A 91 -3.22 -6.02 3.70
N PRO A 92 -2.15 -5.54 4.38
CA PRO A 92 -0.74 -5.92 4.25
C PRO A 92 -0.36 -7.11 5.16
N LEU A 93 0.86 -7.63 5.02
CA LEU A 93 1.51 -8.46 6.05
C LEU A 93 2.67 -7.70 6.69
N MET A 94 2.61 -7.57 8.01
CA MET A 94 3.72 -7.09 8.83
C MET A 94 4.48 -8.31 9.36
N SER A 95 5.76 -8.41 9.01
CA SER A 95 6.64 -9.44 9.54
C SER A 95 7.07 -9.09 10.97
N ASP A 96 8.19 -9.66 11.38
CA ASP A 96 8.65 -9.66 12.76
C ASP A 96 9.41 -8.40 13.13
N ASN A 97 9.40 -8.02 14.42
CA ASN A 97 10.07 -6.82 14.90
C ASN A 97 9.66 -5.56 14.11
N THR A 98 8.37 -5.40 13.79
CA THR A 98 7.88 -4.24 13.02
C THR A 98 7.20 -3.20 13.89
N SER A 99 7.21 -1.93 13.49
CA SER A 99 6.30 -0.90 14.04
C SER A 99 5.53 -0.22 12.92
N SER A 100 4.19 -0.28 12.98
CA SER A 100 3.36 0.17 11.88
C SER A 100 2.00 0.73 12.28
N GLU A 101 1.49 1.65 11.46
CA GLU A 101 0.09 2.04 11.45
C GLU A 101 -0.55 1.70 10.10
N ILE A 102 -1.71 1.09 10.14
CA ILE A 102 -2.48 0.61 8.99
C ILE A 102 -3.84 1.30 9.08
N ILE A 103 -4.03 2.37 8.31
CA ILE A 103 -5.09 3.35 8.56
C ILE A 103 -5.94 3.55 7.30
N ASN A 104 -7.27 3.43 7.40
CA ASN A 104 -8.21 3.80 6.33
C ASN A 104 -7.91 3.19 4.94
N ASN A 105 -7.37 1.97 4.90
CA ASN A 105 -7.23 1.22 3.66
C ASN A 105 -8.53 0.49 3.31
N VAL A 106 -8.73 0.24 2.01
CA VAL A 106 -9.76 -0.67 1.50
C VAL A 106 -9.09 -1.97 1.07
N VAL A 107 -9.55 -3.08 1.63
CA VAL A 107 -9.10 -4.42 1.24
C VAL A 107 -10.27 -5.20 0.67
N TYR A 108 -10.15 -5.63 -0.58
CA TYR A 108 -11.22 -6.30 -1.32
C TYR A 108 -10.79 -7.66 -1.88
N ASP A 109 -11.71 -8.62 -1.84
CA ASP A 109 -11.59 -9.93 -2.50
C ASP A 109 -10.28 -10.67 -2.17
N TRP A 110 -9.87 -10.60 -0.90
CA TRP A 110 -8.72 -11.40 -0.47
C TRP A 110 -9.06 -12.88 -0.56
N GLY A 111 -8.07 -13.73 -0.78
CA GLY A 111 -8.28 -15.18 -0.81
C GLY A 111 -8.30 -15.78 0.59
N ASN A 112 -7.14 -16.20 1.07
CA ASN A 112 -6.99 -16.84 2.38
C ASN A 112 -6.86 -15.84 3.52
N MET A 113 -6.26 -14.66 3.29
CA MET A 113 -5.98 -13.69 4.34
C MET A 113 -5.91 -12.26 3.82
N ALA A 114 -6.64 -11.33 4.45
CA ALA A 114 -6.42 -9.90 4.24
C ALA A 114 -5.14 -9.46 4.99
N THR A 115 -5.29 -8.89 6.18
CA THR A 115 -4.17 -8.36 6.96
C THR A 115 -3.52 -9.43 7.82
N GLY A 116 -2.19 -9.50 7.81
CA GLY A 116 -1.40 -10.45 8.61
C GLY A 116 -0.40 -9.75 9.52
N LEU A 117 -0.29 -10.21 10.76
CA LEU A 117 0.76 -9.79 11.70
C LEU A 117 1.52 -11.04 12.19
N SER A 118 2.84 -11.08 11.96
CA SER A 118 3.75 -12.16 12.36
C SER A 118 4.76 -11.69 13.41
N ASN A 119 5.19 -12.59 14.31
CA ASN A 119 6.32 -12.36 15.20
C ASN A 119 7.01 -13.67 15.68
N CYS A 120 7.16 -14.65 14.78
CA CYS A 120 7.58 -16.04 15.11
C CYS A 120 9.07 -16.38 14.95
N GLN A 121 9.85 -15.47 14.38
CA GLN A 121 11.25 -15.58 14.02
C GLN A 121 12.13 -14.58 14.80
N SER A 122 11.54 -13.57 15.45
CA SER A 122 12.26 -12.59 16.27
C SER A 122 11.79 -12.57 17.74
N PRO A 123 12.71 -12.47 18.71
CA PRO A 123 12.36 -12.23 20.12
C PRO A 123 11.97 -10.77 20.40
N LEU A 124 12.17 -9.86 19.45
CA LEU A 124 11.83 -8.45 19.61
C LEU A 124 10.33 -8.21 19.38
N PRO A 125 9.73 -7.22 20.05
CA PRO A 125 8.30 -6.96 19.93
C PRO A 125 7.93 -6.28 18.60
N SER A 126 6.72 -6.58 18.12
CA SER A 126 6.04 -5.86 17.04
C SER A 126 4.91 -4.98 17.60
N TYR A 127 4.69 -3.82 16.99
CA TYR A 127 3.66 -2.86 17.38
C TYR A 127 2.82 -2.47 16.17
N SER A 128 1.50 -2.61 16.25
CA SER A 128 0.62 -2.24 15.14
C SER A 128 -0.65 -1.53 15.59
N ASN A 129 -0.94 -0.38 14.98
CA ASN A 129 -2.24 0.29 15.06
C ASN A 129 -3.01 -0.01 13.76
N LEU A 130 -4.20 -0.63 13.84
CA LEU A 130 -5.08 -0.85 12.70
C LEU A 130 -6.37 -0.05 12.91
N ILE A 131 -6.55 1.03 12.15
CA ILE A 131 -7.59 2.02 12.43
C ILE A 131 -8.43 2.30 11.18
N GLY A 132 -9.74 2.16 11.28
CA GLY A 132 -10.66 2.63 10.24
C GLY A 132 -10.53 1.95 8.88
N ASN A 133 -9.96 0.75 8.79
CA ASN A 133 -9.84 0.02 7.53
C ASN A 133 -11.18 -0.62 7.14
N PHE A 134 -11.48 -0.64 5.84
CA PHE A 134 -12.66 -1.27 5.26
C PHE A 134 -12.29 -2.59 4.60
N TYR A 135 -12.83 -3.70 5.10
CA TYR A 135 -12.61 -5.03 4.54
C TYR A 135 -13.88 -5.50 3.84
N ARG A 136 -13.85 -5.65 2.51
CA ARG A 136 -14.97 -6.15 1.72
C ARG A 136 -14.67 -7.55 1.20
N ALA A 137 -15.45 -8.55 1.59
CA ALA A 137 -15.34 -9.87 0.99
C ALA A 137 -15.78 -9.83 -0.49
N GLY A 138 -15.09 -10.60 -1.33
CA GLY A 138 -15.46 -10.82 -2.72
C GLY A 138 -15.61 -12.31 -3.05
N PRO A 139 -15.80 -12.67 -4.33
CA PRO A 139 -16.00 -14.05 -4.77
C PRO A 139 -14.89 -15.04 -4.37
N SER A 140 -13.65 -14.56 -4.22
CA SER A 140 -12.47 -15.34 -3.85
C SER A 140 -12.30 -15.48 -2.32
N THR A 141 -13.06 -14.73 -1.53
CA THR A 141 -12.89 -14.68 -0.07
C THR A 141 -13.35 -15.94 0.64
N THR A 142 -12.39 -16.58 1.31
CA THR A 142 -12.61 -17.87 2.00
C THR A 142 -12.95 -17.74 3.49
N ARG A 143 -12.76 -16.56 4.10
CA ARG A 143 -12.94 -16.34 5.55
C ARG A 143 -13.43 -14.92 5.86
N GLY A 144 -14.34 -14.78 6.82
CA GLY A 144 -14.89 -13.48 7.24
C GLY A 144 -14.03 -12.68 8.23
N THR A 145 -13.13 -13.32 8.99
CA THR A 145 -12.12 -12.62 9.81
C THR A 145 -11.00 -12.10 8.91
N ALA A 146 -10.82 -10.79 8.87
CA ALA A 146 -9.87 -10.15 7.97
C ALA A 146 -8.46 -10.00 8.58
N ILE A 147 -8.36 -9.71 9.87
CA ILE A 147 -7.08 -9.44 10.54
C ILE A 147 -6.58 -10.72 11.21
N ASN A 148 -5.38 -11.16 10.90
CA ASN A 148 -4.81 -12.42 11.38
C ASN A 148 -3.55 -12.17 12.21
N ILE A 149 -3.57 -12.56 13.48
CA ILE A 149 -2.42 -12.48 14.37
C ILE A 149 -1.82 -13.89 14.53
N GLY A 150 -0.52 -14.03 14.28
CA GLY A 150 0.25 -15.26 14.48
C GLY A 150 0.33 -15.73 15.95
N GLU A 151 0.89 -16.92 16.21
CA GLU A 151 0.91 -17.53 17.55
C GLU A 151 2.03 -16.99 18.46
N CYS A 152 3.19 -16.64 17.90
CA CYS A 152 4.36 -16.30 18.68
C CYS A 152 4.46 -14.78 18.88
N TRP A 153 4.27 -14.28 20.10
CA TRP A 153 4.28 -12.85 20.39
C TRP A 153 4.94 -12.58 21.76
N ALA A 154 6.25 -12.30 21.75
CA ALA A 154 6.96 -11.82 22.94
C ALA A 154 6.77 -10.29 23.06
N ALA A 155 5.96 -9.85 24.03
CA ALA A 155 5.74 -8.44 24.40
C ALA A 155 5.16 -7.51 23.31
N ALA A 156 4.73 -8.05 22.19
CA ALA A 156 4.18 -7.31 21.07
C ALA A 156 2.73 -6.83 21.34
N LYS A 157 2.32 -5.71 20.74
CA LYS A 157 1.03 -5.03 21.00
C LYS A 157 0.30 -4.65 19.73
N VAL A 158 -1.00 -4.90 19.71
CA VAL A 158 -1.89 -4.60 18.61
C VAL A 158 -3.06 -3.78 19.14
N TYR A 159 -3.26 -2.61 18.55
CA TYR A 159 -4.41 -1.75 18.75
C TYR A 159 -5.29 -1.83 17.52
N VAL A 160 -6.59 -2.08 17.71
CA VAL A 160 -7.58 -2.08 16.63
C VAL A 160 -8.72 -1.13 17.00
N ARG A 161 -9.16 -0.29 16.06
CA ARG A 161 -10.27 0.64 16.26
C ARG A 161 -11.03 0.91 14.96
N GLY A 162 -12.35 0.80 14.96
CA GLY A 162 -13.21 1.29 13.90
C GLY A 162 -13.05 0.58 12.56
N ASN A 163 -12.42 -0.60 12.53
CA ASN A 163 -12.34 -1.41 11.31
C ASN A 163 -13.70 -2.09 11.08
N ILE A 164 -14.14 -2.18 9.83
CA ILE A 164 -15.38 -2.88 9.46
C ILE A 164 -15.13 -3.92 8.37
N GLY A 165 -15.93 -4.99 8.39
CA GLY A 165 -15.85 -6.07 7.42
C GLY A 165 -16.82 -7.20 7.74
N PRO A 166 -16.67 -8.39 7.12
CA PRO A 166 -17.72 -9.42 7.16
C PRO A 166 -18.08 -9.90 8.57
N ALA A 167 -17.11 -9.98 9.49
CA ALA A 167 -17.36 -10.38 10.88
C ALA A 167 -17.75 -9.21 11.82
N ARG A 168 -17.68 -7.96 11.33
CA ARG A 168 -18.08 -6.73 12.04
C ARG A 168 -18.60 -5.72 11.00
N PRO A 169 -19.85 -5.87 10.55
CA PRO A 169 -20.34 -5.19 9.35
C PRO A 169 -20.56 -3.68 9.52
N ASP A 170 -20.63 -3.20 10.76
CA ASP A 170 -20.83 -1.80 11.11
C ASP A 170 -19.93 -1.39 12.29
N ASP A 171 -20.11 -0.17 12.79
CA ASP A 171 -19.36 0.38 13.90
C ASP A 171 -19.83 -0.10 15.28
N SER A 172 -20.78 -1.03 15.34
CA SER A 172 -21.27 -1.64 16.57
C SER A 172 -20.44 -2.85 17.00
N GLY A 173 -20.44 -3.14 18.31
CA GLY A 173 -19.73 -4.29 18.88
C GLY A 173 -18.21 -4.13 18.99
N ASP A 174 -17.56 -5.20 19.49
CA ASP A 174 -16.11 -5.22 19.76
C ASP A 174 -15.31 -5.16 18.45
N ASP A 175 -14.35 -4.22 18.37
CA ASP A 175 -13.41 -4.10 17.24
C ASP A 175 -12.64 -5.40 16.96
N TRP A 176 -12.46 -6.24 17.99
CA TRP A 176 -11.77 -7.52 17.88
C TRP A 176 -12.56 -8.61 17.16
N LEU A 177 -13.83 -8.38 16.80
CA LEU A 177 -14.62 -9.36 16.03
C LEU A 177 -14.04 -9.65 14.63
N LEU A 178 -13.30 -8.72 14.04
CA LEU A 178 -12.59 -8.94 12.77
C LEU A 178 -11.25 -9.68 12.94
N VAL A 179 -10.78 -9.84 14.18
CA VAL A 179 -9.44 -10.31 14.49
C VAL A 179 -9.46 -11.81 14.81
N ARG A 180 -8.80 -12.59 13.96
CA ARG A 180 -8.40 -13.96 14.30
C ARG A 180 -7.10 -13.92 15.11
N ASN A 181 -7.25 -13.90 16.43
CA ASN A 181 -6.13 -13.85 17.36
C ASN A 181 -5.66 -15.26 17.76
N ARG A 182 -4.49 -15.69 17.27
CA ARG A 182 -3.84 -16.93 17.73
C ARG A 182 -2.75 -16.70 18.78
N ALA A 183 -2.39 -15.45 19.07
CA ALA A 183 -1.41 -15.12 20.08
C ALA A 183 -1.99 -15.23 21.50
N GLY A 184 -3.29 -15.00 21.67
CA GLY A 184 -3.94 -14.83 22.98
C GLY A 184 -4.10 -13.36 23.37
N ASN A 185 -4.83 -13.07 24.43
CA ASN A 185 -5.26 -11.71 24.75
C ASN A 185 -4.14 -10.76 25.19
N GLN A 186 -2.94 -11.25 25.51
CA GLN A 186 -1.83 -10.42 25.95
C GLN A 186 -1.32 -9.43 24.88
N VAL A 187 -1.59 -9.70 23.60
CA VAL A 187 -1.24 -8.78 22.50
C VAL A 187 -2.21 -7.62 22.36
N ARG A 188 -3.44 -7.74 22.92
CA ARG A 188 -4.43 -6.67 22.86
C ARG A 188 -3.91 -5.45 23.61
N SER A 189 -4.09 -4.29 22.99
CA SER A 189 -3.90 -2.97 23.59
C SER A 189 -5.20 -2.20 23.48
N ASP A 190 -5.59 -1.52 24.56
CA ASP A 190 -6.77 -0.65 24.59
C ASP A 190 -6.41 0.82 24.27
N VAL A 191 -5.11 1.10 24.13
CA VAL A 191 -4.54 2.37 23.66
C VAL A 191 -3.66 2.13 22.43
N PRO A 192 -3.36 3.15 21.61
CA PRO A 192 -2.39 3.02 20.52
C PRO A 192 -1.11 2.31 20.96
N ALA A 193 -0.69 1.30 20.20
CA ALA A 193 0.47 0.47 20.46
C ALA A 193 1.80 1.18 20.12
N LEU A 194 1.72 2.26 19.36
CA LEU A 194 2.80 3.16 19.00
C LEU A 194 2.26 4.60 18.94
N GLN A 195 3.18 5.57 18.95
CA GLN A 195 2.86 6.98 18.71
C GLN A 195 2.23 7.14 17.32
N GLU A 196 1.01 7.67 17.26
CA GLU A 196 0.34 7.97 16.00
C GLU A 196 1.08 9.11 15.27
N SER A 197 1.22 9.00 13.95
CA SER A 197 1.94 9.99 13.11
C SER A 197 1.18 11.30 12.90
N GLY A 198 -0.13 11.31 13.17
CA GLY A 198 -1.01 12.44 12.89
C GLY A 198 -1.78 12.34 11.57
N ILE A 199 -1.76 11.20 10.87
CA ILE A 199 -2.65 10.93 9.74
C ILE A 199 -4.10 11.19 10.13
N ALA A 200 -4.78 12.03 9.36
CA ALA A 200 -6.20 12.31 9.55
C ALA A 200 -7.02 11.03 9.26
N THR A 201 -7.72 10.54 10.29
CA THR A 201 -8.52 9.32 10.20
C THR A 201 -9.98 9.62 9.87
N GLN A 202 -10.59 8.80 9.02
CA GLN A 202 -12.04 8.81 8.75
C GLN A 202 -12.69 7.54 9.29
N SER A 203 -14.03 7.50 9.30
CA SER A 203 -14.73 6.23 9.45
C SER A 203 -14.35 5.28 8.30
N ALA A 204 -14.45 3.98 8.53
CA ALA A 204 -14.12 3.02 7.47
C ALA A 204 -15.02 3.17 6.24
N ALA A 205 -16.29 3.55 6.41
CA ALA A 205 -17.21 3.80 5.30
C ALA A 205 -16.83 5.05 4.49
N GLU A 206 -16.39 6.14 5.15
CA GLU A 206 -15.86 7.32 4.44
C GLU A 206 -14.55 6.98 3.72
N ALA A 207 -13.66 6.22 4.38
CA ALA A 207 -12.43 5.75 3.76
C ALA A 207 -12.70 4.92 2.50
N PHE A 208 -13.75 4.08 2.50
CA PHE A 208 -14.14 3.32 1.32
C PHE A 208 -14.40 4.23 0.11
N GLU A 209 -15.21 5.28 0.28
CA GLU A 209 -15.50 6.19 -0.83
C GLU A 209 -14.29 7.04 -1.23
N LEU A 210 -13.52 7.53 -0.26
CA LEU A 210 -12.31 8.33 -0.52
C LEU A 210 -11.25 7.54 -1.30
N VAL A 211 -10.97 6.31 -0.87
CA VAL A 211 -9.95 5.47 -1.51
C VAL A 211 -10.37 5.10 -2.93
N LEU A 212 -11.62 4.67 -3.14
CA LEU A 212 -12.10 4.33 -4.49
C LEU A 212 -12.12 5.54 -5.43
N ALA A 213 -12.27 6.75 -4.90
CA ALA A 213 -12.20 7.96 -5.70
C ALA A 213 -10.74 8.33 -6.04
N ASN A 214 -9.83 8.28 -5.07
CA ASN A 214 -8.54 8.97 -5.20
C ASN A 214 -7.30 8.06 -5.29
N ALA A 215 -7.35 6.79 -4.88
CA ALA A 215 -6.14 5.96 -4.85
C ALA A 215 -5.67 5.55 -6.25
N GLY A 216 -4.36 5.46 -6.49
CA GLY A 216 -3.74 4.99 -7.74
C GLY A 216 -3.21 6.12 -8.62
N ALA A 217 -2.70 5.74 -9.80
CA ALA A 217 -2.23 6.67 -10.82
C ALA A 217 -3.43 7.34 -11.53
N ILE A 218 -4.01 8.36 -10.88
CA ILE A 218 -5.26 9.00 -11.32
C ILE A 218 -5.07 10.23 -12.21
N THR A 219 -3.83 10.67 -12.45
CA THR A 219 -3.55 11.86 -13.28
C THR A 219 -2.92 11.44 -14.61
N PRO A 220 -3.46 11.89 -15.77
CA PRO A 220 -4.60 12.80 -15.96
C PRO A 220 -5.99 12.12 -15.83
N GLY A 221 -6.02 10.81 -15.63
CA GLY A 221 -7.22 10.01 -15.39
C GLY A 221 -6.81 8.58 -15.08
N ARG A 222 -7.73 7.77 -14.57
CA ARG A 222 -7.51 6.33 -14.40
C ARG A 222 -7.41 5.65 -15.76
N ASP A 223 -6.52 4.68 -15.86
CA ASP A 223 -6.51 3.79 -17.01
C ASP A 223 -7.62 2.73 -16.92
N ALA A 224 -7.77 1.94 -17.98
CA ALA A 224 -8.82 0.92 -18.05
C ALA A 224 -8.62 -0.25 -17.07
N ILE A 225 -7.40 -0.48 -16.57
CA ILE A 225 -7.11 -1.52 -15.59
C ILE A 225 -7.60 -1.06 -14.21
N ASP A 226 -7.18 0.13 -13.78
CA ASP A 226 -7.58 0.71 -12.51
C ASP A 226 -9.08 0.95 -12.42
N GLU A 227 -9.68 1.48 -13.49
CA GLU A 227 -11.14 1.70 -13.59
C GLU A 227 -11.88 0.37 -13.37
N ARG A 228 -11.43 -0.71 -14.02
CA ARG A 228 -12.00 -2.06 -13.87
C ARG A 228 -11.85 -2.58 -12.44
N VAL A 229 -10.68 -2.42 -11.83
CA VAL A 229 -10.44 -2.84 -10.43
C VAL A 229 -11.36 -2.07 -9.48
N VAL A 230 -11.41 -0.74 -9.56
CA VAL A 230 -12.31 0.07 -8.72
C VAL A 230 -13.78 -0.31 -8.93
N GLN A 231 -14.21 -0.50 -10.17
CA GLN A 231 -15.58 -0.89 -10.47
C GLN A 231 -15.92 -2.27 -9.91
N SER A 232 -15.00 -3.24 -9.99
CA SER A 232 -15.21 -4.57 -9.43
C SER A 232 -15.39 -4.54 -7.91
N VAL A 233 -14.65 -3.65 -7.22
CA VAL A 233 -14.81 -3.42 -5.78
C VAL A 233 -16.20 -2.87 -5.49
N ARG A 234 -16.70 -1.91 -6.27
CA ARG A 234 -18.05 -1.35 -6.11
C ARG A 234 -19.12 -2.40 -6.31
N ASP A 235 -19.01 -3.19 -7.36
CA ASP A 235 -20.02 -4.18 -7.77
C ASP A 235 -19.94 -5.48 -6.96
N GLY A 236 -18.84 -5.72 -6.26
CA GLY A 236 -18.62 -6.98 -5.54
C GLY A 236 -18.36 -8.15 -6.48
N THR A 237 -17.71 -7.90 -7.62
CA THR A 237 -17.37 -8.88 -8.66
C THR A 237 -15.85 -9.04 -8.80
N GLY A 238 -15.42 -9.89 -9.74
CA GLY A 238 -14.00 -10.14 -10.00
C GLY A 238 -13.53 -11.43 -9.34
N GLN A 239 -12.24 -11.71 -9.46
CA GLN A 239 -11.60 -12.91 -8.93
C GLN A 239 -10.09 -12.69 -8.83
N ILE A 240 -9.43 -13.49 -7.99
CA ILE A 240 -7.99 -13.67 -8.06
C ILE A 240 -7.63 -14.37 -9.37
N ILE A 241 -6.60 -13.88 -10.05
CA ILE A 241 -6.17 -14.34 -11.38
C ILE A 241 -4.81 -15.03 -11.35
N ASP A 242 -4.53 -15.84 -12.36
CA ASP A 242 -3.26 -16.54 -12.59
C ASP A 242 -2.42 -15.85 -13.69
N SER A 243 -3.08 -15.11 -14.58
CA SER A 243 -2.48 -14.30 -15.65
C SER A 243 -3.24 -13.01 -15.88
N GLN A 244 -2.51 -11.93 -16.17
CA GLN A 244 -3.04 -10.65 -16.66
C GLN A 244 -3.95 -10.82 -17.89
N ASP A 245 -3.73 -11.85 -18.71
CA ASP A 245 -4.53 -12.10 -19.92
C ASP A 245 -6.00 -12.44 -19.60
N GLU A 246 -6.30 -12.91 -18.38
CA GLU A 246 -7.65 -13.19 -17.92
C GLU A 246 -8.51 -11.93 -17.74
N VAL A 247 -7.84 -10.77 -17.65
CA VAL A 247 -8.46 -9.47 -17.42
C VAL A 247 -8.13 -8.44 -18.51
N GLY A 248 -7.62 -8.91 -19.65
CA GLY A 248 -7.38 -8.11 -20.85
C GLY A 248 -5.91 -7.77 -21.12
N GLY A 249 -5.02 -7.99 -20.15
CA GLY A 249 -3.58 -7.80 -20.29
C GLY A 249 -3.12 -6.33 -20.38
N TRP A 250 -1.85 -6.15 -20.74
CA TRP A 250 -1.20 -4.84 -20.78
C TRP A 250 -1.86 -3.88 -21.78
N LEU A 251 -2.05 -2.64 -21.34
CA LEU A 251 -2.51 -1.56 -22.21
C LEU A 251 -1.42 -1.15 -23.19
N SER A 252 -1.85 -0.76 -24.39
CA SER A 252 -0.98 -0.10 -25.36
C SER A 252 -1.30 1.40 -25.35
N PHE A 253 -0.28 2.21 -25.07
CA PHE A 253 -0.38 3.66 -25.11
C PHE A 253 0.30 4.19 -26.35
N GLU A 254 -0.33 5.14 -27.02
CA GLU A 254 0.33 5.95 -28.04
C GLU A 254 1.37 6.84 -27.36
N ALA A 255 2.56 6.91 -27.96
CA ALA A 255 3.61 7.77 -27.42
C ALA A 255 3.16 9.24 -27.48
N GLY A 256 3.21 9.92 -26.33
CA GLY A 256 3.02 11.36 -26.26
C GLY A 256 4.23 12.13 -26.78
N THR A 257 4.09 13.45 -26.90
CA THR A 257 5.23 14.36 -27.07
C THR A 257 5.72 14.77 -25.69
N PRO A 258 6.94 14.39 -25.26
CA PRO A 258 7.48 14.85 -23.99
C PRO A 258 7.67 16.37 -24.02
N LEU A 259 7.56 17.00 -22.85
CA LEU A 259 7.97 18.39 -22.70
C LEU A 259 9.48 18.51 -22.98
N VAL A 260 9.90 19.68 -23.46
CA VAL A 260 11.33 19.95 -23.66
C VAL A 260 11.96 20.15 -22.29
N ASP A 261 13.04 19.40 -22.06
CA ASP A 261 13.92 19.41 -20.88
C ASP A 261 15.35 19.35 -21.45
N THR A 262 15.98 20.53 -21.57
CA THR A 262 17.22 20.74 -22.32
C THR A 262 18.44 20.21 -21.57
N ASP A 263 18.45 20.27 -20.24
CA ASP A 263 19.59 19.83 -19.41
C ASP A 263 19.38 18.46 -18.74
N HIS A 264 18.18 17.90 -18.88
CA HIS A 264 17.79 16.58 -18.40
C HIS A 264 17.77 16.46 -16.88
N ASP A 265 17.38 17.54 -16.20
CA ASP A 265 17.25 17.58 -14.75
C ASP A 265 15.88 17.12 -14.23
N GLY A 266 14.93 16.85 -15.14
CA GLY A 266 13.61 16.35 -14.84
C GLY A 266 12.54 17.44 -14.73
N MET A 267 12.85 18.69 -15.06
CA MET A 267 11.90 19.79 -15.20
C MET A 267 11.77 20.23 -16.66
N ALA A 268 10.67 20.90 -17.00
CA ALA A 268 10.47 21.39 -18.36
C ALA A 268 10.99 22.82 -18.53
N ASP A 269 11.67 23.12 -19.65
CA ASP A 269 12.29 24.43 -19.94
C ASP A 269 11.31 25.61 -19.74
N GLU A 270 10.05 25.42 -20.14
CA GLU A 270 9.00 26.44 -20.01
C GLU A 270 8.64 26.68 -18.53
N TRP A 271 8.61 25.63 -17.72
CA TRP A 271 8.30 25.72 -16.29
C TRP A 271 9.41 26.40 -15.50
N GLU A 272 10.66 26.09 -15.85
CA GLU A 272 11.87 26.67 -15.30
C GLU A 272 11.98 28.16 -15.63
N SER A 273 11.84 28.49 -16.92
CA SER A 273 11.87 29.88 -17.41
C SER A 273 10.80 30.74 -16.72
N ALA A 274 9.61 30.18 -16.46
CA ALA A 274 8.54 30.87 -15.76
C ALA A 274 8.86 31.16 -14.27
N ARG A 275 9.85 30.48 -13.69
CA ARG A 275 10.33 30.65 -12.30
C ARG A 275 11.69 31.33 -12.19
N GLY A 276 12.29 31.68 -13.32
CA GLY A 276 13.60 32.35 -13.37
C GLY A 276 14.77 31.39 -13.13
N LEU A 277 14.57 30.10 -13.38
CA LEU A 277 15.61 29.07 -13.46
C LEU A 277 16.30 29.10 -14.84
N ASP A 278 17.45 28.43 -14.97
CA ASP A 278 18.22 28.36 -16.22
C ASP A 278 18.01 26.97 -16.85
N PRO A 279 17.22 26.83 -17.94
CA PRO A 279 16.95 25.54 -18.60
C PRO A 279 18.16 24.81 -19.17
N SER A 280 19.37 25.32 -18.94
CA SER A 280 20.63 24.72 -19.34
C SER A 280 21.55 24.36 -18.17
N ASP A 281 21.12 24.57 -16.92
CA ASP A 281 21.85 24.25 -15.70
C ASP A 281 21.26 23.03 -14.96
N PRO A 282 21.79 21.81 -15.19
CA PRO A 282 21.22 20.57 -14.65
C PRO A 282 21.36 20.42 -13.13
N SER A 283 21.93 21.43 -12.45
CA SER A 283 22.07 21.45 -11.00
C SER A 283 20.93 22.17 -10.31
N ASP A 284 20.12 22.95 -11.02
CA ASP A 284 19.17 23.85 -10.38
C ASP A 284 17.90 23.16 -9.89
N GLY A 285 17.47 22.06 -10.51
CA GLY A 285 16.39 21.20 -10.02
C GLY A 285 16.62 20.67 -8.61
N GLY A 286 17.88 20.43 -8.24
CA GLY A 286 18.27 19.99 -6.89
C GLY A 286 18.35 21.11 -5.85
N ASN A 287 18.26 22.37 -6.25
CA ASN A 287 18.32 23.50 -5.32
C ASN A 287 17.00 23.67 -4.57
N THR A 288 17.10 24.15 -3.33
CA THR A 288 15.94 24.43 -2.48
C THR A 288 15.17 25.65 -2.98
N ALA A 289 13.91 25.43 -3.34
CA ALA A 289 12.92 26.43 -3.69
C ALA A 289 12.40 27.20 -2.45
N PRO A 290 11.68 28.34 -2.62
CA PRO A 290 11.14 29.12 -1.50
C PRO A 290 10.17 28.36 -0.58
N SER A 291 9.56 27.27 -1.05
CA SER A 291 8.71 26.40 -0.22
C SER A 291 9.50 25.57 0.80
N GLY A 292 10.81 25.41 0.61
CA GLY A 292 11.66 24.50 1.39
C GLY A 292 11.85 23.11 0.76
N TYR A 293 11.14 22.80 -0.32
CA TYR A 293 11.39 21.63 -1.18
C TYR A 293 12.39 21.98 -2.29
N THR A 294 12.92 20.98 -2.97
CA THR A 294 13.69 21.19 -4.20
C THR A 294 12.80 21.66 -5.35
N TRP A 295 13.38 22.30 -6.36
CA TRP A 295 12.62 22.73 -7.54
C TRP A 295 11.99 21.54 -8.29
N VAL A 296 12.71 20.41 -8.40
CA VAL A 296 12.17 19.20 -9.03
C VAL A 296 10.97 18.64 -8.26
N GLU A 297 10.98 18.69 -6.92
CA GLU A 297 9.82 18.30 -6.10
C GLU A 297 8.62 19.24 -6.32
N GLU A 298 8.85 20.56 -6.42
CA GLU A 298 7.79 21.52 -6.75
C GLU A 298 7.22 21.27 -8.16
N TYR A 299 8.08 20.96 -9.13
CA TYR A 299 7.67 20.65 -10.49
C TYR A 299 6.76 19.42 -10.51
N ILE A 300 7.23 18.29 -9.97
CA ILE A 300 6.48 17.03 -9.93
C ILE A 300 5.14 17.22 -9.20
N ASN A 301 5.15 17.87 -8.04
CA ASN A 301 3.93 18.15 -7.30
C ASN A 301 2.96 19.06 -8.07
N GLY A 302 3.48 19.99 -8.88
CA GLY A 302 2.69 20.87 -9.74
C GLY A 302 2.07 20.18 -10.96
N LEU A 303 2.53 18.99 -11.35
CA LEU A 303 1.94 18.21 -12.44
C LEU A 303 0.60 17.61 -12.06
N VAL A 304 0.37 17.39 -10.76
CA VAL A 304 -0.87 16.82 -10.23
C VAL A 304 -1.84 17.94 -9.90
N ARG A 305 -3.00 17.96 -10.55
CA ARG A 305 -4.11 18.80 -10.10
C ARG A 305 -4.78 18.11 -8.92
N MET A 306 -4.35 18.46 -7.72
CA MET A 306 -5.06 18.03 -6.51
C MET A 306 -6.51 18.57 -6.59
N PRO A 307 -7.53 17.72 -6.42
CA PRO A 307 -8.93 18.15 -6.38
C PRO A 307 -9.23 19.11 -5.23
#